data_AF-A0A1W1I1I5-F1
#
_entry.id   AF-A0A1W1I1I5-F1
#
_cell.length_a   1.000
_cell.length_b   1.000
_cell.length_c   1.000
_cell.angle_alpha   90.00
_cell.angle_beta   90.00
_cell.angle_gamma   90.00
#
_symmetry.space_group_name_H-M   'P 1'
#
loop_
_entity.id
_entity.type
_entity.pdbx_description
1 polymer ?
#
loop_
_entity_poly.entity_id
_entity_poly.type
_entity_poly.pdbx_seq_one_letter_code
_entity_poly.pdbx_strand_id
1 'polypeptide(L)' 'MPKRHKSMSEFAHSTLSLTEFLEEDPDLDIVEQIFIENHIYVVRSAYGAWKRRHPSERNHTGESSKKRSS' A
#
# COMPACT_ATOMS: atom_id res chain seq x y z
N MET A 1 -14.79 7.21 12.33
CA MET A 1 -13.52 7.00 11.61
C MET A 1 -12.68 8.26 11.76
N PRO A 2 -11.47 8.21 12.35
CA PRO A 2 -10.61 9.38 12.47
C PRO A 2 -10.28 9.91 11.07
N LYS A 3 -10.36 11.24 10.85
CA LYS A 3 -10.19 11.88 9.53
C LYS A 3 -8.92 11.45 8.77
N ARG A 4 -7.83 11.10 9.48
CA ARG A 4 -6.57 10.60 8.89
C ARG A 4 -6.71 9.26 8.17
N HIS A 5 -7.63 8.39 8.58
CA HIS A 5 -7.86 7.11 7.89
C HIS A 5 -8.61 7.32 6.57
N LYS A 6 -9.54 8.28 6.51
CA LYS A 6 -10.31 8.57 5.31
C LYS A 6 -9.42 9.09 4.18
N SER A 7 -8.54 10.06 4.45
CA SER A 7 -7.61 10.57 3.43
C SER A 7 -6.68 9.49 2.90
N MET A 8 -6.15 8.63 3.77
CA MET A 8 -5.28 7.53 3.33
C MET A 8 -6.02 6.48 2.48
N SER A 9 -7.29 6.20 2.78
CA SER A 9 -8.13 5.31 1.98
C SER A 9 -8.47 5.90 0.61
N GLU A 10 -8.86 7.18 0.55
CA GLU A 10 -9.11 7.88 -0.73
C GLU A 10 -7.84 7.90 -1.59
N PHE A 11 -6.69 8.19 -0.99
CA PHE A 11 -5.40 8.12 -1.68
C PHE A 11 -5.06 6.72 -2.21
N ALA A 12 -5.33 5.67 -1.43
CA ALA A 12 -5.10 4.29 -1.88
C ALA A 12 -5.99 3.91 -3.06
N HIS A 13 -7.27 4.32 -3.05
CA HIS A 13 -8.19 4.12 -4.16
C HIS A 13 -7.73 4.82 -5.44
N SER A 14 -7.35 6.10 -5.36
CA SER A 14 -6.85 6.82 -6.54
C SER A 14 -5.59 6.19 -7.14
N THR A 15 -4.72 5.62 -6.30
CA THR A 15 -3.50 4.93 -6.76
C THR A 15 -3.81 3.64 -7.51
N LEU A 16 -4.81 2.88 -7.06
CA LEU A 16 -5.28 1.67 -7.74
C LEU A 16 -5.89 2.03 -9.10
N SER A 17 -6.77 3.02 -9.16
CA SER A 17 -7.38 3.46 -10.42
C SER A 17 -6.34 3.98 -11.43
N LEU A 18 -5.29 4.64 -10.95
CA LEU A 18 -4.17 5.06 -11.80
C LEU A 18 -3.34 3.88 -12.33
N THR A 19 -3.22 2.80 -11.55
CA THR A 19 -2.53 1.58 -11.99
C THR A 19 -3.36 0.85 -13.04
N GLU A 20 -4.67 0.72 -12.82
CA GLU A 20 -5.62 0.16 -13.79
C GLU A 20 -5.59 0.96 -15.10
N PHE A 21 -5.57 2.28 -15.03
CA PHE A 21 -5.50 3.15 -16.21
C PHE A 21 -4.23 2.94 -17.05
N LEU A 22 -3.07 2.68 -16.42
CA LEU A 22 -1.83 2.33 -17.12
C LEU A 22 -1.88 0.96 -17.80
N GLU A 23 -2.64 0.01 -17.24
CA GLU A 23 -2.74 -1.35 -17.76
C GLU A 23 -3.75 -1.45 -18.91
N GLU A 24 -4.79 -0.60 -18.90
CA GLU A 24 -5.91 -0.67 -19.85
C GLU A 24 -5.72 0.21 -21.09
N ASP A 25 -4.94 1.29 -21.03
CA ASP A 25 -4.77 2.23 -22.14
C ASP A 25 -3.33 2.18 -22.71
N PRO A 26 -3.13 1.47 -23.83
CA PRO A 26 -1.82 1.34 -24.48
C PRO A 26 -1.40 2.60 -25.26
N ASP A 27 -2.30 3.57 -25.46
CA ASP A 27 -2.07 4.78 -26.24
C ASP A 27 -1.76 5.99 -25.36
N LEU A 28 -1.49 5.80 -24.07
CA LEU A 28 -1.05 6.87 -23.18
C LEU A 28 0.16 7.60 -23.75
N ASP A 29 0.11 8.93 -23.71
CA ASP A 29 1.30 9.71 -24.03
C ASP A 29 2.41 9.41 -23.01
N ILE A 30 3.65 9.41 -23.50
CA ILE A 30 4.82 9.08 -22.68
C ILE A 30 4.95 9.99 -21.45
N VAL A 31 4.51 11.25 -21.55
CA VAL A 31 4.53 12.20 -20.44
C VAL A 31 3.49 11.82 -19.40
N GLU A 32 2.28 11.45 -19.83
CA GLU A 32 1.18 11.02 -18.96
C GLU A 32 1.58 9.74 -18.21
N GLN A 33 2.16 8.77 -18.92
CA GLN A 33 2.64 7.53 -18.33
C GLN A 33 3.67 7.80 -17.21
N ILE A 34 4.67 8.65 -17.49
CA ILE A 34 5.71 9.02 -16.52
C ILE A 34 5.09 9.70 -15.29
N PHE A 35 4.11 10.58 -15.48
CA PHE A 35 3.44 11.25 -14.37
C PHE A 35 2.71 10.25 -13.45
N ILE A 36 2.01 9.28 -14.05
CA ILE A 36 1.28 8.26 -13.30
C ILE A 36 2.24 7.34 -12.55
N GLU A 37 3.27 6.83 -13.22
CA GLU A 37 4.29 5.96 -12.60
C GLU A 37 4.98 6.66 -11.42
N ASN A 38 5.33 7.94 -11.59
CA ASN A 38 5.93 8.73 -10.52
C ASN A 38 4.97 8.91 -9.33
N HIS A 39 3.68 9.15 -9.60
CA HIS A 39 2.68 9.23 -8.54
C HIS A 39 2.59 7.92 -7.74
N ILE A 40 2.52 6.78 -8.43
CA ILE A 40 2.49 5.45 -7.81
C ILE A 40 3.75 5.23 -6.95
N TYR A 41 4.93 5.60 -7.45
CA TYR A 41 6.19 5.46 -6.72
C TYR A 41 6.21 6.26 -5.41
N VAL A 42 5.81 7.53 -5.45
CA VAL A 42 5.76 8.40 -4.27
C VAL A 42 4.81 7.81 -3.22
N VAL A 43 3.65 7.31 -3.63
CA VAL A 43 2.67 6.71 -2.71
C VAL A 43 3.22 5.45 -2.06
N ARG A 44 3.81 4.52 -2.83
CA ARG A 44 4.41 3.29 -2.27
C ARG A 44 5.49 3.62 -1.26
N SER A 45 6.29 4.64 -1.53
CA SER A 45 7.33 5.14 -0.63
C SER A 45 6.76 5.72 0.66
N ALA A 46 5.74 6.57 0.57
CA ALA A 46 5.05 7.16 1.71
C ALA A 46 4.37 6.09 2.59
N TYR A 47 3.67 5.13 1.97
CA TYR A 47 3.05 4.01 2.67
C TYR A 47 4.09 3.11 3.35
N GLY A 48 5.19 2.80 2.68
CA GLY A 48 6.31 2.07 3.27
C GLY A 48 6.89 2.78 4.51
N ALA A 49 7.07 4.10 4.43
CA ALA A 49 7.52 4.91 5.56
C ALA A 49 6.50 4.99 6.69
N TRP A 50 5.21 5.01 6.39
CA TRP A 50 4.13 4.96 7.38
C TRP A 50 4.09 3.60 8.08
N LYS A 51 4.14 2.50 7.31
CA LYS A 51 4.14 1.12 7.82
C LYS A 51 5.31 0.85 8.76
N ARG A 52 6.51 1.36 8.45
CA ARG A 52 7.68 1.28 9.35
C ARG A 52 7.46 1.99 10.69
N ARG A 53 6.69 3.09 10.69
CA ARG A 53 6.34 3.85 11.91
C ARG A 53 5.17 3.26 12.68
N HIS A 54 4.40 2.36 12.06
CA HIS A 54 3.24 1.70 12.63
C HIS A 54 3.35 0.20 12.37
N PRO A 55 4.34 -0.50 12.95
CA PRO A 55 4.38 -1.94 12.89
C PRO A 55 3.08 -2.44 13.52
N SER A 56 2.20 -2.99 12.70
CA SER A 56 1.00 -3.69 13.17
C SER A 56 1.46 -4.71 14.22
N GLU A 57 0.84 -4.68 15.39
CA GLU A 57 0.93 -5.75 16.39
C GLU A 57 0.39 -7.04 15.75
N ARG A 58 1.24 -7.69 14.94
CA ARG A 58 1.03 -9.02 14.40
C ARG A 58 2.03 -9.97 15.05
N ASN A 59 2.21 -9.82 16.35
CA ASN A 59 2.86 -10.77 17.23
C ASN A 59 2.01 -10.86 18.50
N HIS A 60 1.24 -11.94 18.62
CA HIS A 60 0.67 -12.55 19.84
C HIS A 60 -0.72 -13.14 19.59
N THR A 61 -0.80 -14.17 18.76
CA THR A 61 -1.73 -15.28 18.99
C THR A 61 -0.94 -16.56 18.85
N GLY A 62 -0.90 -17.31 19.95
CA GLY A 62 0.14 -18.27 20.26
C GLY A 62 0.14 -19.52 19.39
N GLU A 63 1.35 -19.92 19.01
CA GLU A 63 1.65 -21.32 18.77
C GLU A 63 2.17 -21.92 20.08
N SER A 64 1.23 -22.23 20.98
CA SER A 64 1.48 -23.12 22.11
C SER A 64 1.37 -24.57 21.63
N SER A 65 2.42 -25.07 20.98
CA SER A 65 2.58 -26.52 20.75
C SER A 65 3.56 -27.11 21.76
N LYS A 66 2.96 -27.47 22.90
CA LYS A 66 3.26 -28.62 23.77
C LYS A 66 4.55 -29.40 23.47
N LYS A 67 5.40 -29.43 24.51
CA LYS A 67 6.09 -30.60 25.09
C LYS A 67 6.42 -31.75 24.13
N ARG A 68 7.71 -31.97 23.89
CA ARG A 68 8.28 -33.32 23.93
C ARG A 68 9.25 -33.39 25.11
N SER A 69 8.76 -34.02 26.18
CA SER A 69 9.58 -34.54 27.27
C SER A 69 10.45 -35.69 26.74
N SER A 70 11.66 -35.76 27.31
CA SER A 70 12.55 -36.91 27.55
C SER A 70 12.53 -38.10 26.61
#